data_AF-A0A7R7CFW9-F1
#
_entry.id   AF-A0A7R7CFW9-F1
#
_cell.length_a   1.000
_cell.length_b   1.000
_cell.length_c   1.000
_cell.angle_alpha   90.00
_cell.angle_beta   90.00
_cell.angle_gamma   90.00
#
_symmetry.space_group_name_H-M   'P 1'
#
loop_
_entity.id
_entity.type
_entity.pdbx_description
1 polymer ?
#
loop_
_entity_poly.entity_id
_entity_poly.type
_entity_poly.pdbx_seq_one_letter_code
_entity_poly.pdbx_strand_id
1 'polypeptide(L)' 'MHQREPTLDELLNEPIIRQVMIADGHEPDDIRLLMRKVGGGLDRRASGQAKLAAGIMQSRGVSGGAGGCCGAGA' A
#
# COMPACT_ATOMS: atom_id res chain seq x y z
N MET A 1 -14.81 15.53 34.86
CA MET A 1 -15.72 14.96 33.85
C MET A 1 -14.87 14.53 32.67
N HIS A 2 -14.81 13.24 32.35
CA HIS A 2 -14.06 12.78 31.18
C HIS A 2 -14.92 13.08 29.96
N GLN A 3 -14.67 14.22 29.31
CA GLN A 3 -15.29 14.54 28.03
C GLN A 3 -14.68 13.58 27.02
N ARG A 4 -15.45 12.57 26.61
CA ARG A 4 -15.06 11.67 25.54
C ARG A 4 -14.83 12.51 24.29
N GLU A 5 -13.72 12.28 23.59
CA GLU A 5 -13.49 12.90 22.30
C GLU A 5 -14.60 12.45 21.33
N PRO A 6 -15.34 13.39 20.72
CA PRO A 6 -16.40 13.06 19.80
C PRO A 6 -15.83 12.33 18.59
N THR A 7 -16.57 11.35 18.08
CA THR A 7 -16.19 10.70 16.84
C THR A 7 -16.34 11.67 15.67
N LEU A 8 -15.64 11.41 14.58
CA LEU A 8 -15.77 12.21 13.36
C LEU A 8 -17.23 12.29 12.88
N ASP A 9 -18.00 11.21 13.02
CA ASP A 9 -19.41 11.19 12.62
C ASP A 9 -20.27 12.14 13.48
N GLU A 10 -20.05 12.13 14.80
CA GLU A 10 -20.73 13.03 15.73
C GLU A 10 -20.41 14.49 15.38
N LEU A 11 -19.14 14.78 15.12
CA LEU A 11 -18.66 16.12 14.75
C LEU A 11 -19.25 16.61 13.43
N LEU A 12 -19.26 15.77 12.38
CA LEU A 12 -19.83 16.12 11.07
C LEU A 12 -21.36 16.27 11.10
N ASN A 13 -22.02 15.77 12.14
CA ASN A 13 -23.44 15.95 12.35
C ASN A 13 -23.79 17.18 13.18
N GLU A 14 -22.80 17.88 13.75
CA GLU A 14 -23.05 19.12 14.49
C GLU A 14 -23.56 20.24 13.57
N PRO A 15 -24.56 21.03 14.02
CA PRO A 15 -25.23 22.02 13.17
C PRO A 15 -24.30 23.13 12.70
N ILE A 16 -23.33 23.54 13.53
CA ILE A 16 -22.34 24.57 13.18
C ILE A 16 -21.42 24.03 12.08
N ILE A 17 -20.94 22.80 12.24
CA ILE A 17 -20.00 22.17 11.32
C ILE A 17 -20.66 21.91 9.98
N ARG A 18 -21.91 21.42 9.96
CA ARG A 18 -22.70 21.32 8.72
C ARG A 18 -22.83 22.65 8.00
N GLN A 19 -23.11 23.74 8.71
CA GLN A 19 -23.24 25.06 8.07
C GLN A 19 -21.93 25.50 7.42
N VAL A 20 -20.79 25.31 8.10
CA VAL A 20 -19.47 25.62 7.54
C VAL A 20 -19.18 24.75 6.32
N MET A 21 -19.42 23.45 6.42
CA MET A 21 -19.23 22.53 5.30
C MET A 21 -20.06 22.90 4.07
N ILE A 22 -21.34 23.24 4.27
CA ILE A 22 -22.23 23.68 3.20
C ILE A 22 -21.73 24.99 2.58
N ALA A 23 -21.28 25.95 3.41
CA ALA A 23 -20.72 27.20 2.93
C ALA A 23 -19.46 26.98 2.06
N ASP A 24 -18.67 25.95 2.39
CA ASP A 24 -17.48 25.54 1.64
C ASP A 24 -17.80 24.58 0.47
N GLY A 25 -19.05 24.14 0.31
CA GLY A 25 -19.49 23.26 -0.77
C GLY A 25 -19.12 21.77 -0.57
N HIS A 26 -19.03 21.32 0.67
CA HIS A 26 -18.68 19.95 1.04
C HIS A 26 -19.83 19.19 1.72
N GLU A 27 -20.00 17.92 1.36
CA GLU A 27 -20.92 17.00 2.03
C GLU A 27 -20.18 16.14 3.09
N PRO A 28 -20.87 15.67 4.15
CA PRO A 28 -20.29 14.78 5.17
C PRO A 28 -19.61 13.54 4.57
N ASP A 29 -20.16 13.01 3.49
CA ASP A 29 -19.64 11.81 2.83
C ASP A 29 -18.31 12.05 2.13
N ASP A 30 -18.08 13.25 1.60
CA ASP A 30 -16.80 13.64 0.99
C ASP A 30 -15.68 13.61 2.03
N ILE A 31 -15.97 14.13 3.23
CA ILE A 31 -15.01 14.15 4.34
C ILE A 31 -14.74 12.74 4.86
N ARG A 32 -15.76 11.89 4.99
CA ARG A 32 -15.58 10.47 5.35
C ARG A 32 -14.71 9.75 4.33
N LEU A 33 -14.96 9.99 3.04
CA LEU A 33 -14.19 9.38 1.95
C LEU A 33 -12.73 9.84 1.99
N LEU A 34 -12.50 11.13 2.23
CA LEU A 34 -11.17 11.69 2.39
C LEU A 34 -10.42 11.05 3.57
N MET A 35 -11.04 10.95 4.74
CA MET A 35 -10.41 10.36 5.92
C MET A 35 -10.05 8.89 5.73
N ARG A 36 -10.93 8.11 5.07
CA ARG A 36 -10.61 6.73 4.66
C ARG A 36 -9.43 6.67 3.69
N LYS A 37 -9.37 7.59 2.73
CA LYS A 37 -8.30 7.68 1.74
C LYS A 37 -6.95 8.07 2.38
N VAL A 38 -6.96 8.98 3.35
CA VAL A 38 -5.76 9.39 4.10
C VAL A 38 -5.29 8.23 5.00
N GLY A 39 -6.20 7.60 5.73
CA GLY A 39 -5.89 6.43 6.57
C GLY A 39 -5.26 5.28 5.77
N GLY A 40 -5.88 4.87 4.66
CA GLY A 40 -5.34 3.81 3.79
C GLY A 40 -4.23 4.27 2.83
N GLY A 41 -3.94 5.57 2.77
CA GLY A 41 -2.87 6.16 1.97
C GLY A 41 -1.54 6.24 2.71
N LEU A 42 -1.59 6.39 4.04
CA LEU A 42 -0.41 6.30 4.91
C LEU A 42 0.18 4.88 4.89
N ASP A 43 -0.65 3.83 4.82
CA ASP A 43 -0.18 2.44 4.67
C ASP A 43 0.44 2.15 3.30
N ARG A 44 0.02 2.87 2.25
CA ARG A 44 0.55 2.69 0.89
C ARG A 44 1.91 3.34 0.67
N ARG A 45 2.36 4.26 1.52
CA ARG A 45 3.75 4.74 1.53
C ARG A 45 4.70 3.82 2.30
N ALA A 46 4.19 2.90 3.12
CA ALA A 46 5.00 1.84 3.73
C ALA A 46 5.16 0.59 2.84
N SER A 47 4.35 0.42 1.80
CA SER A 47 4.37 -0.77 0.90
C SER A 47 5.01 -0.52 -0.47
N GLY A 48 5.72 0.61 -0.63
CA GLY A 48 6.51 0.95 -1.83
C GLY A 48 7.94 0.38 -1.88
N GLN A 49 8.31 -0.56 -1.00
CA GLN A 49 9.59 -1.29 -1.05
C GLN A 49 9.39 -2.78 -0.73
N ALA A 50 8.67 -3.52 -1.58
CA ALA A 50 8.62 -4.98 -1.46
C ALA A 50 8.43 -5.73 -2.79
N LYS A 51 8.90 -5.17 -3.91
CA LYS A 51 8.94 -5.88 -5.21
C LYS A 51 10.21 -5.57 -6.00
N LEU A 52 11.39 -5.78 -5.40
CA LEU A 52 12.67 -5.80 -6.11
C LEU A 52 13.62 -6.85 -5.49
N ALA A 53 13.20 -8.11 -5.38
CA ALA A 53 14.13 -9.20 -4.98
C ALA A 53 13.66 -10.62 -5.39
N ALA A 54 12.87 -10.78 -6.45
CA ALA A 54 12.53 -12.10 -6.98
C ALA A 54 12.56 -12.06 -8.50
N GLY A 55 13.76 -11.97 -9.05
CA GLY A 55 13.94 -11.95 -10.50
C GLY A 55 15.40 -11.84 -10.95
N ILE A 56 16.37 -12.32 -10.16
CA ILE A 56 17.73 -12.52 -10.67
C ILE A 56 17.76 -13.90 -11.33
N MET A 57 17.43 -13.90 -12.62
CA MET A 57 18.24 -14.52 -13.67
C MET A 57 19.01 -15.80 -13.27
N GLN A 58 18.36 -16.96 -13.36
CA GLN A 58 19.08 -18.24 -13.54
C GLN A 58 19.31 -18.46 -15.04
N SER A 59 20.16 -17.63 -15.65
CA SER A 59 20.70 -17.95 -16.96
C SER A 59 21.78 -19.01 -16.78
N ARG A 60 21.42 -20.24 -17.15
CA ARG A 60 22.28 -21.41 -17.32
C ARG A 60 23.60 -21.03 -18.00
N GLY A 61 24.65 -20.86 -17.21
CA GLY A 61 26.02 -20.83 -17.69
C GLY A 61 26.53 -22.26 -17.84
N VAL A 62 26.53 -22.74 -19.08
CA VAL A 62 27.29 -23.93 -19.48
C VAL A 62 28.78 -23.62 -19.27
N SER A 63 29.43 -24.29 -18.33
CA SER A 63 30.88 -24.17 -18.16
C SER A 63 31.52 -25.55 -18.23
N GLY A 64 32.23 -25.78 -19.33
CA GLY A 64 33.48 -26.52 -19.34
C GLY A 64 33.37 -28.02 -19.14
N GLY A 65 33.21 -28.74 -20.25
CA GLY A 65 33.62 -30.14 -20.32
C GLY A 65 35.13 -30.24 -20.09
N ALA A 66 35.51 -30.92 -19.01
CA ALA A 66 36.84 -31.43 -18.80
C ALA A 66 36.74 -32.78 -18.09
N GLY A 67 37.22 -33.81 -18.78
CA GLY A 67 37.71 -35.02 -18.14
C GLY A 67 36.70 -36.17 -18.00
N GLY A 68 36.96 -37.24 -18.76
CA GLY A 68 36.85 -38.57 -18.15
C GLY A 68 36.32 -39.68 -19.04
N CYS A 69 37.26 -40.57 -19.39
CA CYS A 69 37.10 -42.03 -19.43
C CYS A 69 36.57 -42.68 -20.74
N CYS A 70 37.55 -43.07 -21.57
CA CYS A 70 37.75 -44.42 -22.12
C CYS A 70 36.52 -45.25 -22.55
N GLY A 71 36.44 -45.59 -23.84
CA GLY A 71 35.57 -46.66 -24.34
C GLY A 71 35.89 -47.03 -25.79
N ALA A 72 36.35 -48.27 -25.98
CA ALA A 72 36.96 -48.87 -27.16
C ALA A 72 36.22 -48.67 -28.50
N GLY A 73 37.02 -48.57 -29.57
CA GLY A 73 36.59 -48.77 -30.94
C GLY A 73 36.73 -50.23 -31.38
N ALA A 74 35.96 -50.54 -32.43
CA ALA A 74 35.97 -51.71 -33.30
C ALA A 74 35.60 -53.07 -32.68
#